data_AF-A0A7C9QUY1-F1
#
_entry.id   AF-A0A7C9QUY1-F1
#
_cell.length_a   1.000
_cell.length_b   1.000
_cell.length_c   1.000
_cell.angle_alpha   90.00
_cell.angle_beta   90.00
_cell.angle_gamma   90.00
#
_symmetry.space_group_name_H-M   'P 1'
#
loop_
_entity.id
_entity.type
_entity.pdbx_description
1 polymer ?
#
loop_
_entity_poly.entity_id
_entity_poly.type
_entity_poly.pdbx_seq_one_letter_code
_entity_poly.pdbx_strand_id
1 'polypeptide(L)'
;MRPLFVFLPVLAVLLSGCYETRAPVVTNGVRAEAMKDGRWRRADGSELVLSWNQADSAYRVDAGGEVRLAPLGALWLADYQAERNVVLLARLSKDQVVLLEPTPEVEAKLIAAHGLGVHPGPVNRLSGDPAELRRFLGDLAKLEGAGVLREAERLTWVGPS
;
A
#
# COMPACT_ATOMS: atom_id res chain seq x y z
N MET A 1 6.59 -29.92 15.59
CA MET A 1 6.06 -29.75 14.22
C MET A 1 5.54 -28.33 14.11
N ARG A 2 6.30 -27.44 13.46
CA ARG A 2 5.92 -26.02 13.25
C ARG A 2 5.36 -25.91 11.83
N PRO A 3 4.10 -25.49 11.61
CA PRO A 3 3.63 -25.27 10.26
C PRO A 3 4.17 -23.93 9.76
N LEU A 4 5.13 -24.03 8.84
CA LEU A 4 5.17 -23.29 7.57
C LEU A 4 4.69 -21.82 7.58
N PHE A 5 5.44 -20.95 8.26
CA PHE A 5 5.40 -19.49 8.09
C PHE A 5 6.12 -19.04 6.80
N VAL A 6 5.79 -19.62 5.64
CA VAL A 6 6.39 -19.21 4.35
C VAL A 6 5.41 -19.51 3.20
N PHE A 7 4.28 -18.82 3.14
CA PHE A 7 3.47 -18.81 1.91
C PHE A 7 2.93 -17.43 1.54
N LEU A 8 3.42 -16.37 2.20
CA LEU A 8 3.04 -14.99 1.90
C LEU A 8 3.87 -14.28 0.80
N PRO A 9 5.07 -14.73 0.35
CA PRO A 9 5.84 -13.93 -0.60
C PRO A 9 5.67 -14.36 -2.06
N VAL A 10 4.75 -15.28 -2.41
CA VAL A 10 4.63 -15.79 -3.80
C VAL A 10 3.49 -15.14 -4.60
N LEU A 11 2.41 -14.68 -3.95
CA LEU A 11 1.33 -14.00 -4.66
C LEU A 11 1.52 -12.48 -4.81
N ALA A 12 2.43 -11.89 -4.03
CA ALA A 12 2.82 -10.47 -4.14
C ALA A 12 3.87 -10.19 -5.23
N VAL A 13 4.27 -11.21 -6.02
CA VAL A 13 5.49 -11.25 -6.86
C VAL A 13 5.37 -10.50 -8.20
N LEU A 14 4.18 -10.01 -8.56
CA LEU A 14 3.94 -9.39 -9.88
C LEU A 14 3.08 -8.13 -9.85
N LEU A 15 2.79 -7.59 -8.66
CA LEU A 15 1.99 -6.37 -8.56
C LEU A 15 2.89 -5.18 -8.86
N SER A 16 2.67 -4.57 -10.03
CA SER A 16 3.17 -3.22 -10.32
C SER A 16 2.57 -2.28 -9.26
N GLY A 17 3.13 -1.09 -9.01
CA GLY A 17 2.49 -0.17 -8.04
C GLY A 17 2.63 -0.47 -6.55
N CYS A 18 3.29 -1.57 -6.17
CA CYS A 18 3.85 -1.78 -4.83
C CYS A 18 5.35 -1.48 -4.87
N TYR A 19 5.81 -0.55 -4.03
CA TYR A 19 7.19 -0.10 -4.04
C TYR A 19 7.86 -0.31 -2.70
N GLU A 20 8.96 -1.07 -2.69
CA GLU A 20 9.82 -1.12 -1.52
C GLU A 20 10.62 0.18 -1.41
N THR A 21 10.64 0.80 -0.23
CA THR A 21 11.43 1.99 0.05
C THR A 21 12.47 1.71 1.14
N ARG A 22 13.59 2.45 1.11
CA ARG A 22 14.63 2.30 2.14
C ARG A 22 14.21 2.81 3.52
N ALA A 23 13.29 3.77 3.54
CA ALA A 23 12.79 4.40 4.76
C ALA A 23 11.29 4.69 4.61
N PRO A 24 10.58 4.84 5.75
CA PRO A 24 9.20 5.32 5.77
C PRO A 24 9.00 6.60 4.95
N VAL A 25 7.91 6.65 4.18
CA VAL A 25 7.47 7.83 3.43
C VAL A 25 6.40 8.60 4.19
N VAL A 26 5.68 7.92 5.08
CA VAL A 26 4.70 8.48 5.99
C VAL A 26 5.18 8.30 7.43
N THR A 27 5.52 9.40 8.10
CA THR A 27 5.96 9.38 9.51
C THR A 27 4.79 9.29 10.47
N ASN A 28 3.71 10.05 10.21
CA ASN A 28 2.49 10.05 11.01
C ASN A 28 1.31 9.75 10.10
N GLY A 29 0.63 8.64 10.35
CA GLY A 29 -0.58 8.28 9.61
C GLY A 29 -1.80 9.07 10.09
N VAL A 30 -2.83 9.07 9.25
CA VAL A 30 -4.14 9.64 9.53
C VAL A 30 -5.15 8.52 9.57
N ARG A 31 -6.02 8.52 10.57
CA ARG A 31 -7.16 7.58 10.63
C ARG A 31 -8.09 7.88 9.46
N ALA A 32 -8.29 6.91 8.58
CA ALA A 32 -9.26 7.03 7.51
C ALA A 32 -10.66 6.77 8.07
N GLU A 33 -11.52 7.80 8.10
CA GLU A 33 -12.91 7.66 8.57
C GLU A 33 -13.71 6.62 7.78
N ALA A 34 -13.35 6.45 6.52
CA ALA A 34 -13.94 5.44 5.64
C ALA A 34 -13.50 4.01 6.00
N MET A 35 -12.51 3.78 6.86
CA MET A 35 -12.00 2.44 7.14
C MET A 35 -12.39 2.00 8.55
N LYS A 36 -13.01 0.81 8.64
CA LYS A 36 -13.37 0.17 9.90
C LYS A 36 -12.23 -0.65 10.48
N ASP A 37 -12.17 -0.68 11.80
CA ASP A 37 -11.41 -1.67 12.55
C ASP A 37 -12.13 -3.04 12.45
N GLY A 38 -11.35 -4.12 12.47
CA GLY A 38 -11.86 -5.49 12.47
C GLY A 38 -11.19 -6.39 11.44
N ARG A 39 -11.89 -7.47 11.07
CA ARG A 39 -11.43 -8.46 10.08
C ARG A 39 -11.72 -7.99 8.66
N TRP A 40 -10.72 -8.18 7.81
CA TRP A 40 -10.73 -7.91 6.38
C TRP A 40 -10.28 -9.15 5.62
N ARG A 41 -10.98 -9.47 4.53
CA ARG A 41 -10.70 -10.62 3.68
C ARG A 41 -10.09 -10.19 2.35
N ARG A 42 -9.01 -10.85 1.95
CA ARG A 42 -8.32 -10.69 0.67
C ARG A 42 -9.05 -11.41 -0.46
N ALA A 43 -8.67 -11.14 -1.71
CA ALA A 43 -9.23 -11.85 -2.86
C ALA A 43 -8.98 -13.37 -2.83
N ASP A 44 -7.86 -13.81 -2.24
CA ASP A 44 -7.50 -15.23 -2.09
C ASP A 44 -8.28 -15.96 -0.98
N GLY A 45 -9.16 -15.26 -0.26
CA GLY A 45 -9.97 -15.80 0.83
C GLY A 45 -9.30 -15.78 2.21
N SER A 46 -8.01 -15.41 2.29
CA SER A 46 -7.33 -15.21 3.57
C SER A 46 -7.85 -13.96 4.28
N GLU A 47 -7.72 -13.94 5.61
CA GLU A 47 -8.18 -12.84 6.47
C GLU A 47 -7.04 -12.23 7.26
N LEU A 48 -7.16 -10.94 7.53
CA LEU A 48 -6.30 -10.16 8.42
C LEU A 48 -7.14 -9.24 9.29
N VAL A 49 -6.60 -8.80 10.41
CA VAL A 49 -7.19 -7.81 11.31
C VAL A 49 -6.49 -6.47 11.12
N LEU A 50 -7.28 -5.42 10.92
CA LEU A 50 -6.82 -4.03 10.97
C LEU A 50 -7.40 -3.35 12.19
N SER A 51 -6.56 -2.68 12.98
CA SER A 51 -6.99 -1.88 14.13
C SER A 51 -6.24 -0.57 14.19
N TRP A 52 -6.94 0.54 14.40
CA TRP A 52 -6.29 1.84 14.52
C TRP A 52 -5.61 1.97 15.88
N ASN A 53 -4.31 2.26 15.88
CA ASN A 53 -3.59 2.68 17.07
C ASN A 53 -3.34 4.18 17.05
N GLN A 54 -4.00 4.88 17.97
CA GLN A 54 -3.87 6.32 18.16
C GLN A 54 -2.46 6.74 18.59
N ALA A 55 -1.77 5.93 19.42
CA ALA A 55 -0.46 6.27 19.95
C ALA A 55 0.62 6.24 18.84
N ASP A 56 0.54 5.24 17.97
CA ASP A 56 1.52 5.01 16.89
C ASP A 56 1.12 5.75 15.59
N SER A 57 -0.07 6.37 15.58
CA SER A 57 -0.71 7.00 14.41
C SER A 57 -0.70 6.08 13.18
N ALA A 58 -1.06 4.82 13.39
CA ALA A 58 -1.00 3.77 12.38
C ALA A 58 -2.08 2.71 12.58
N TYR A 59 -2.44 2.00 11.52
CA TYR A 59 -3.23 0.78 11.61
C TYR A 59 -2.31 -0.41 11.86
N ARG A 60 -2.55 -1.17 12.91
CA ARG A 60 -1.87 -2.46 13.14
C ARG A 60 -2.47 -3.51 12.22
N VAL A 61 -1.62 -4.26 11.54
CA VAL A 61 -1.97 -5.40 10.68
C VAL A 61 -1.63 -6.67 11.45
N ASP A 62 -2.66 -7.35 11.93
CA ASP A 62 -2.52 -8.50 12.84
C ASP A 62 -1.51 -8.21 13.97
N ALA A 63 -0.54 -9.10 14.16
CA ALA A 63 0.61 -8.91 15.04
C ALA A 63 1.90 -8.56 14.26
N GLY A 64 1.81 -8.33 12.95
CA GLY A 64 2.96 -8.43 12.03
C GLY A 64 3.45 -7.14 11.38
N GLY A 65 2.75 -6.00 11.52
CA GLY A 65 3.21 -4.74 10.95
C GLY A 65 2.24 -3.57 11.15
N GLU A 66 2.62 -2.40 10.65
CA GLU A 66 1.82 -1.18 10.71
C GLU A 66 1.59 -0.60 9.33
N VAL A 67 0.40 -0.03 9.08
CA VAL A 67 0.13 0.78 7.89
C VAL A 67 -0.14 2.21 8.33
N ARG A 68 0.69 3.13 7.86
CA ARG A 68 0.45 4.58 8.00
C ARG A 68 -0.21 5.08 6.71
N LEU A 69 -1.37 5.73 6.86
CA LEU A 69 -2.13 6.27 5.74
C LEU A 69 -1.90 7.77 5.63
N ALA A 70 -1.75 8.28 4.41
CA ALA A 70 -1.75 9.71 4.15
C ALA A 70 -2.63 10.06 2.93
N PRO A 71 -3.47 11.10 3.00
CA PRO A 71 -4.36 11.45 1.89
C PRO A 71 -3.58 12.02 0.70
N LEU A 72 -3.97 11.62 -0.50
CA LEU A 72 -3.45 12.09 -1.80
C LEU A 72 -4.63 12.47 -2.72
N GLY A 73 -5.54 13.32 -2.23
CA GLY A 73 -6.76 13.69 -2.95
C GLY A 73 -7.84 12.60 -2.83
N ALA A 74 -8.28 12.04 -3.95
CA ALA A 74 -9.30 10.99 -3.98
C ALA A 74 -8.76 9.61 -3.53
N LEU A 75 -7.44 9.43 -3.55
CA LEU A 75 -6.75 8.22 -3.13
C LEU A 75 -5.94 8.46 -1.86
N TRP A 76 -5.43 7.37 -1.31
CA TRP A 76 -4.58 7.34 -0.13
C TRP A 76 -3.24 6.71 -0.46
N LEU A 77 -2.18 7.27 0.10
CA LEU A 77 -0.90 6.59 0.25
C LEU A 77 -1.01 5.63 1.44
N ALA A 78 -0.82 4.34 1.20
CA ALA A 78 -0.61 3.35 2.24
C ALA A 78 0.89 3.03 2.34
N ASP A 79 1.47 3.25 3.51
CA ASP A 79 2.86 2.94 3.82
C ASP A 79 2.89 1.83 4.88
N TYR A 80 3.11 0.59 4.43
CA TYR A 80 3.26 -0.58 5.27
C TYR A 80 4.69 -0.69 5.79
N GLN A 81 4.83 -0.72 7.11
CA GLN A 81 6.10 -0.69 7.83
C GLN A 81 6.21 -1.93 8.72
N ALA A 82 7.04 -2.87 8.27
CA ALA A 82 7.40 -4.10 8.99
C ALA A 82 8.88 -4.43 8.71
N GLU A 83 9.22 -5.66 8.30
CA GLU A 83 10.59 -5.99 7.88
C GLU A 83 10.99 -5.28 6.57
N ARG A 84 10.00 -4.84 5.79
CA ARG A 84 10.17 -4.00 4.59
C ARG A 84 9.21 -2.83 4.68
N ASN A 85 9.63 -1.68 4.17
CA ASN A 85 8.73 -0.55 3.95
C ASN A 85 8.16 -0.69 2.55
N VAL A 86 6.85 -0.79 2.42
CA VAL A 86 6.16 -0.93 1.14
C VAL A 86 5.12 0.17 1.02
N VAL A 87 5.23 0.97 -0.04
CA VAL A 87 4.28 2.02 -0.35
C VAL A 87 3.45 1.69 -1.58
N LEU A 88 2.18 2.05 -1.54
CA LEU A 88 1.23 1.83 -2.62
C LEU A 88 0.05 2.80 -2.53
N LEU A 89 -0.70 2.89 -3.62
CA LEU A 89 -1.95 3.66 -3.66
C LEU A 89 -3.14 2.79 -3.26
N ALA A 90 -4.06 3.38 -2.50
CA ALA A 90 -5.28 2.73 -2.08
C ALA A 90 -6.49 3.64 -2.28
N ARG A 91 -7.57 3.07 -2.79
CA ARG A 91 -8.92 3.64 -2.71
C ARG A 91 -9.61 3.07 -1.49
N LEU A 92 -10.07 3.93 -0.60
CA LEU A 92 -10.70 3.52 0.66
C LEU A 92 -12.21 3.78 0.61
N SER A 93 -12.97 2.82 1.12
CA SER A 93 -14.42 2.92 1.33
C SER A 93 -14.81 2.17 2.60
N LYS A 94 -16.06 2.36 3.04
CA LYS A 94 -16.60 1.78 4.29
C LYS A 94 -16.32 0.29 4.49
N ASP A 95 -16.40 -0.47 3.40
CA ASP A 95 -16.34 -1.93 3.43
C ASP A 95 -15.26 -2.49 2.49
N GLN A 96 -14.50 -1.63 1.80
CA GLN A 96 -13.48 -2.07 0.83
C GLN A 96 -12.24 -1.18 0.86
N VAL A 97 -11.08 -1.82 0.79
CA VAL A 97 -9.80 -1.21 0.48
C VAL A 97 -9.34 -1.79 -0.85
N VAL A 98 -9.21 -0.95 -1.87
CA VAL A 98 -8.75 -1.37 -3.19
C VAL A 98 -7.34 -0.84 -3.40
N LEU A 99 -6.38 -1.73 -3.54
CA LEU A 99 -4.98 -1.39 -3.83
C LEU A 99 -4.84 -1.17 -5.34
N LEU A 100 -4.15 -0.09 -5.71
CA LEU A 100 -4.08 0.37 -7.09
C LEU A 100 -2.65 0.36 -7.61
N GLU A 101 -2.49 -0.10 -8.85
CA GLU A 101 -1.24 -0.08 -9.59
C GLU A 101 -1.37 0.74 -10.88
N PRO A 102 -0.35 1.53 -11.28
CA PRO A 102 -0.30 2.13 -12.59
C PRO A 102 -0.03 1.11 -13.70
N THR A 103 -0.37 1.46 -14.94
CA THR A 103 0.17 0.71 -16.08
C THR A 103 1.69 0.91 -16.18
N PRO A 104 2.45 -0.08 -16.69
CA PRO A 104 3.91 0.01 -16.78
C PRO A 104 4.42 1.23 -17.55
N GLU A 105 3.68 1.69 -18.56
CA GLU A 105 4.06 2.86 -19.36
C GLU A 105 3.97 4.16 -18.55
N VAL A 106 2.90 4.32 -17.76
CA VAL A 106 2.70 5.47 -16.88
C VAL A 106 3.69 5.45 -15.73
N GLU A 107 3.90 4.28 -15.14
CA GLU A 107 4.89 4.05 -14.09
C GLU A 107 6.29 4.48 -14.53
N ALA A 108 6.79 3.92 -15.64
CA ALA A 108 8.12 4.23 -16.14
C ALA A 108 8.30 5.72 -16.48
N LYS A 109 7.27 6.34 -17.07
CA LYS A 109 7.28 7.77 -17.40
C LYS A 109 7.40 8.65 -16.15
N LEU A 110 6.61 8.36 -15.12
CA LEU A 110 6.62 9.17 -13.90
C LEU A 110 7.88 8.92 -13.06
N ILE A 111 8.34 7.69 -12.95
CA ILE A 111 9.61 7.38 -12.27
C ILE A 111 10.75 8.20 -12.88
N ALA A 112 10.85 8.24 -14.21
CA ALA A 112 11.86 9.05 -14.90
C ALA A 112 11.69 10.56 -14.65
N ALA A 113 10.45 11.07 -14.66
CA ALA A 113 10.15 12.48 -14.42
C ALA A 113 10.52 12.95 -13.00
N HIS A 114 10.44 12.06 -12.02
CA HIS A 114 10.82 12.32 -10.62
C HIS A 114 12.29 11.96 -10.31
N GLY A 115 13.06 11.53 -11.31
CA GLY A 115 14.47 11.16 -11.13
C GLY A 115 14.68 9.96 -10.18
N LEU A 116 13.69 9.09 -10.05
CA LEU A 116 13.73 7.93 -9.16
C LEU A 116 14.47 6.76 -9.81
N GLY A 117 15.22 6.02 -9.00
CA GLY A 117 15.83 4.75 -9.40
C GLY A 117 14.88 3.59 -9.15
N VAL A 118 14.84 2.62 -10.05
CA VAL A 118 14.10 1.36 -9.87
C VAL A 118 15.09 0.22 -9.81
N HIS A 119 15.01 -0.57 -8.75
CA HIS A 119 15.76 -1.80 -8.63
C HIS A 119 14.78 -2.98 -8.67
N PRO A 120 14.84 -3.81 -9.72
CA PRO A 120 13.99 -5.00 -9.82
C PRO A 120 14.20 -5.96 -8.64
N GLY A 121 13.12 -6.54 -8.16
CA GLY A 121 13.11 -7.51 -7.08
C GLY A 121 11.73 -8.14 -6.90
N PRO A 122 11.51 -8.95 -5.85
CA PRO A 122 10.17 -9.51 -5.55
C PRO A 122 9.09 -8.44 -5.38
N VAL A 123 9.51 -7.28 -4.85
CA VAL A 123 8.79 -6.01 -4.92
C VAL A 123 9.80 -5.01 -5.49
N ASN A 124 9.40 -4.23 -6.50
CA ASN A 124 10.30 -3.25 -7.09
C ASN A 124 10.71 -2.23 -6.02
N ARG A 125 12.02 -2.04 -5.84
CA ARG A 125 12.52 -1.06 -4.88
C ARG A 125 12.70 0.27 -5.58
N LEU A 126 12.03 1.30 -5.08
CA LEU A 126 12.30 2.68 -5.49
C LEU A 126 13.40 3.29 -4.62
N SER A 127 14.36 3.91 -5.27
CA SER A 127 15.43 4.69 -4.62
C SER A 127 15.31 6.15 -5.02
N GLY A 128 15.53 7.04 -4.06
CA GLY A 128 15.38 8.48 -4.25
C GLY A 128 15.11 9.20 -2.93
N ASP A 129 14.91 10.51 -3.03
CA ASP A 129 14.50 11.34 -1.90
C ASP A 129 13.06 10.96 -1.47
N PRO A 130 12.77 10.78 -0.16
CA PRO A 130 11.41 10.50 0.32
C PRO A 130 10.35 11.53 -0.12
N ALA A 131 10.72 12.80 -0.26
CA ALA A 131 9.83 13.84 -0.76
C ALA A 131 9.49 13.60 -2.24
N GLU A 132 10.44 13.19 -3.06
CA GLU A 132 10.21 12.85 -4.47
C GLU A 132 9.41 11.54 -4.62
N LEU A 133 9.64 10.54 -3.76
CA LEU A 133 8.78 9.35 -3.70
C LEU A 133 7.32 9.71 -3.40
N ARG A 134 7.11 10.61 -2.43
CA ARG A 134 5.76 11.10 -2.08
C ARG A 134 5.13 11.90 -3.22
N ARG A 135 5.90 12.73 -3.92
CA ARG A 135 5.43 13.49 -5.09
C ARG A 135 5.07 12.57 -6.26
N PHE A 136 5.90 11.57 -6.54
CA PHE A 136 5.62 10.53 -7.51
C PHE A 136 4.29 9.83 -7.23
N LEU A 137 4.06 9.38 -6.00
CA LEU A 137 2.78 8.76 -5.59
C LEU A 137 1.62 9.75 -5.67
N GLY A 138 1.85 11.03 -5.32
CA GLY A 138 0.87 12.09 -5.47
C GLY A 138 0.48 12.37 -6.92
N ASP A 139 1.43 12.31 -7.85
CA ASP A 139 1.16 12.48 -9.28
C ASP A 139 0.45 11.27 -9.88
N LEU A 140 0.81 10.05 -9.45
CA LEU A 140 0.03 8.86 -9.76
C LEU A 140 -1.41 8.98 -9.28
N ALA A 141 -1.63 9.47 -8.05
CA ALA A 141 -2.95 9.61 -7.49
C ALA A 141 -3.85 10.59 -8.27
N LYS A 142 -3.27 11.61 -8.90
CA LYS A 142 -4.00 12.55 -9.78
C LYS A 142 -4.52 11.90 -11.07
N LEU A 143 -4.01 10.72 -11.43
CA LEU A 143 -4.45 9.96 -12.60
C LEU A 143 -5.67 9.08 -12.30
N GLU A 144 -6.21 9.15 -11.09
CA GLU A 144 -7.45 8.47 -10.74
C GLU A 144 -8.60 8.88 -11.67
N GLY A 145 -9.29 7.90 -12.24
CA GLY A 145 -10.34 8.11 -13.24
C GLY A 145 -9.85 8.26 -14.69
N ALA A 146 -8.54 8.34 -14.93
CA ALA A 146 -7.96 8.43 -16.29
C ALA A 146 -7.81 7.06 -17.00
N GLY A 147 -8.22 5.96 -16.36
CA GLY A 147 -8.15 4.60 -16.92
C GLY A 147 -6.75 3.97 -16.92
N VAL A 148 -5.80 4.57 -16.20
CA VAL A 148 -4.39 4.12 -16.12
C VAL A 148 -3.98 3.54 -14.77
N LEU A 149 -4.88 3.60 -13.79
CA LEU A 149 -4.75 2.89 -12.52
C LEU A 149 -5.65 1.65 -12.55
N ARG A 150 -5.08 0.49 -12.24
CA ARG A 150 -5.75 -0.81 -12.21
C ARG A 150 -5.81 -1.31 -10.77
N GLU A 151 -6.82 -2.12 -10.50
CA GLU A 151 -6.93 -2.82 -9.22
C GLU A 151 -5.91 -3.95 -9.17
N ALA A 152 -5.01 -3.86 -8.21
CA ALA A 152 -4.00 -4.88 -7.92
C ALA A 152 -4.53 -5.94 -6.94
N GLU A 153 -5.24 -5.48 -5.90
CA GLU A 153 -5.75 -6.33 -4.82
C GLU A 153 -6.93 -5.63 -4.13
N ARG A 154 -7.79 -6.42 -3.46
CA ARG A 154 -8.94 -5.90 -2.74
C ARG A 154 -9.10 -6.57 -1.40
N LEU A 155 -9.21 -5.75 -0.35
CA LEU A 155 -9.66 -6.17 0.96
C LEU A 155 -11.14 -5.82 1.13
N THR A 156 -11.93 -6.77 1.62
CA THR A 156 -13.34 -6.56 1.95
C THR A 156 -13.57 -6.76 3.44
N TRP A 157 -14.27 -5.82 4.08
CA TRP A 157 -14.58 -5.93 5.51
C TRP A 157 -15.56 -7.08 5.76
N VAL A 158 -15.23 -7.95 6.71
CA VAL A 158 -16.05 -9.14 7.04
C VAL A 158 -16.67 -9.10 8.42
N GLY A 159 -16.24 -8.18 9.29
CA GLY A 159 -16.82 -8.02 10.61
C GLY A 159 -15.83 -7.44 11.64
N PRO A 160 -16.31 -7.17 12.87
CA PRO A 160 -15.44 -6.82 13.98
C PRO A 160 -14.49 -7.98 14.32
N SER A 161 -13.26 -7.67 14.78
CA SER A 161 -12.27 -8.65 15.24
C SER A 161 -12.69 -9.32 16.54
#